data_AF-E2N7W3-F1
#
_entry.id   AF-E2N7W3-F1
#
_cell.length_a   1.000
_cell.length_b   1.000
_cell.length_c   1.000
_cell.angle_alpha   90.00
_cell.angle_beta   90.00
_cell.angle_gamma   90.00
#
_symmetry.space_group_name_H-M   'P 1'
#
loop_
_entity.id
_entity.type
_entity.pdbx_description
1 polymer ?
#
loop_
_entity_poly.entity_id
_entity_poly.type
_entity_poly.pdbx_seq_one_letter_code
_entity_poly.pdbx_strand_id
1 'polypeptide(L)'
;MKGTFPIDKFRELRTPFYYYDTKVLRDTLSCMRAEAAKYGNFEVHYAVKANANPKVLTIIRENGLGADCVSGGEVRAAIKAGFLRIRLFLQE
;
A
#
# COMPACT_ATOMS: atom_id res chain seq x y z
N MET A 1 3.81 -20.06 6.11
CA MET A 1 4.77 -19.02 6.52
C MET A 1 5.02 -19.13 8.01
N LYS A 2 6.24 -19.50 8.44
CA LYS A 2 6.68 -19.30 9.82
C LYS A 2 7.46 -17.99 9.83
N GLY A 3 6.80 -16.89 10.15
CA GLY A 3 7.47 -15.60 10.35
C GLY A 3 8.12 -15.57 11.73
N THR A 4 9.39 -15.16 11.81
CA THR A 4 10.01 -14.84 13.10
C THR A 4 9.52 -13.47 13.53
N PHE A 5 8.56 -13.42 14.46
CA PHE A 5 8.05 -12.16 15.00
C PHE A 5 8.95 -11.68 16.15
N PRO A 6 9.32 -10.39 16.19
CA PRO A 6 10.16 -9.85 17.25
C PRO A 6 9.34 -9.57 18.52
N ILE A 7 8.76 -10.62 19.11
CA ILE A 7 7.81 -10.53 20.24
C ILE A 7 8.43 -9.79 21.44
N ASP A 8 9.73 -9.95 21.67
CA ASP A 8 10.40 -9.26 22.78
C ASP A 8 10.36 -7.74 22.62
N LYS A 9 10.46 -7.22 21.38
CA LYS A 9 10.31 -5.78 21.10
C LYS A 9 8.89 -5.27 21.32
N PHE A 10 7.90 -6.17 21.36
CA PHE A 10 6.50 -5.80 21.53
C PHE A 10 6.10 -5.65 23.00
N ARG A 11 6.88 -6.19 23.95
CA ARG A 11 6.56 -6.14 25.39
C ARG A 11 6.52 -4.73 25.95
N GLU A 12 7.30 -3.83 25.36
CA GLU A 12 7.37 -2.42 25.76
C GLU A 12 6.27 -1.56 25.09
N LEU A 13 5.53 -2.11 24.11
CA LEU A 13 4.49 -1.38 23.40
C LEU A 13 3.14 -1.53 24.09
N ARG A 14 2.42 -0.41 24.23
CA ARG A 14 1.05 -0.42 24.75
C ARG A 14 0.10 -1.07 23.74
N THR A 15 -0.69 -2.03 24.21
CA THR A 15 -1.73 -2.69 23.41
C THR A 15 -3.06 -1.92 23.43
N PRO A 16 -3.89 -2.03 22.37
CA PRO A 16 -3.63 -2.78 21.13
C PRO A 16 -2.82 -1.98 20.11
N PHE A 17 -1.98 -2.66 19.33
CA PHE A 17 -1.29 -2.08 18.18
C PHE A 17 -1.29 -3.07 17.00
N TYR A 18 -1.09 -2.54 15.79
CA TYR A 18 -0.91 -3.33 14.58
C TYR A 18 0.57 -3.39 14.20
N TYR A 19 1.04 -4.58 13.85
CA TYR A 19 2.36 -4.80 13.26
C TYR A 19 2.21 -5.20 11.80
N TYR A 20 2.91 -4.49 10.91
CA TYR A 20 2.91 -4.77 9.48
C TYR A 20 4.31 -5.23 9.05
N ASP A 21 4.39 -6.40 8.42
CA ASP A 21 5.61 -6.83 7.74
C ASP A 21 5.69 -6.17 6.36
N THR A 22 6.55 -5.15 6.25
CA THR A 22 6.73 -4.42 5.00
C THR A 22 7.48 -5.23 3.94
N LYS A 23 8.23 -6.27 4.33
CA LYS A 23 8.91 -7.14 3.38
C LYS A 23 7.88 -7.94 2.59
N VAL A 24 6.92 -8.55 3.28
CA VAL A 24 5.81 -9.27 2.64
C VAL A 24 5.08 -8.35 1.66
N LEU A 25 4.75 -7.13 2.08
CA LEU A 25 4.10 -6.14 1.21
C LEU A 25 4.94 -5.85 -0.05
N ARG A 26 6.24 -5.57 0.09
CA ARG A 26 7.12 -5.28 -1.04
C ARG A 26 7.28 -6.48 -1.98
N ASP A 27 7.43 -7.68 -1.45
CA ASP A 27 7.53 -8.91 -2.25
C ASP A 27 6.25 -9.15 -3.05
N THR A 28 5.08 -8.96 -2.44
CA THR A 28 3.78 -9.07 -3.13
C THR A 28 3.65 -8.06 -4.27
N LEU A 29 4.01 -6.79 -4.02
CA LEU A 29 3.95 -5.74 -5.05
C LEU A 29 4.92 -6.02 -6.20
N SER A 30 6.12 -6.52 -5.90
CA SER A 30 7.12 -6.90 -6.91
C SER A 30 6.62 -8.04 -7.79
N CYS A 31 6.04 -9.08 -7.19
CA CYS A 31 5.46 -10.21 -7.92
C CYS A 31 4.33 -9.75 -8.84
N MET A 32 3.37 -8.98 -8.31
CA MET A 32 2.25 -8.43 -9.06
C MET A 32 2.72 -7.55 -10.23
N ARG A 33 3.73 -6.69 -10.01
CA ARG A 33 4.29 -5.82 -11.04
C ARG A 33 4.98 -6.63 -12.14
N ALA A 34 5.72 -7.67 -11.79
CA ALA A 34 6.37 -8.55 -12.77
C ALA A 34 5.34 -9.27 -13.65
N GLU A 35 4.21 -9.70 -13.08
CA GLU A 35 3.12 -10.30 -13.84
C GLU A 35 2.39 -9.27 -14.73
N ALA A 36 2.04 -8.09 -14.19
CA ALA A 36 1.37 -7.05 -14.95
C ALA A 36 2.22 -6.56 -16.14
N ALA A 37 3.54 -6.47 -15.97
CA ALA A 37 4.47 -6.04 -17.02
C ALA A 37 4.51 -6.97 -18.25
N LYS A 38 3.97 -8.20 -18.15
CA LYS A 38 3.82 -9.10 -19.30
C LYS A 38 2.75 -8.62 -20.29
N TYR A 39 1.94 -7.63 -19.90
CA TYR A 39 0.85 -7.07 -20.69
C TYR A 39 1.05 -5.56 -20.88
N GLY A 40 1.17 -5.10 -22.12
CA GLY A 40 1.63 -3.74 -22.44
C GLY A 40 0.70 -2.57 -22.08
N ASN A 41 -0.53 -2.83 -21.62
CA ASN A 41 -1.57 -1.81 -21.42
C ASN A 41 -2.34 -1.97 -20.10
N PHE A 42 -1.67 -2.47 -19.05
CA PHE A 42 -2.26 -2.57 -17.72
C PHE A 42 -1.63 -1.58 -16.75
N GLU A 43 -2.48 -0.81 -16.07
CA GLU A 43 -2.11 -0.04 -14.89
C GLU A 43 -2.76 -0.67 -13.66
N VAL A 44 -2.00 -0.78 -12.58
CA VAL A 44 -2.50 -1.35 -11.33
C VAL A 44 -2.66 -0.24 -10.31
N HIS A 45 -3.87 -0.14 -9.77
CA HIS A 45 -4.24 0.85 -8.75
C HIS A 45 -4.54 0.15 -7.43
N TYR A 46 -4.01 0.69 -6.34
CA TYR A 46 -4.26 0.19 -5.00
C TYR A 46 -5.57 0.77 -4.44
N ALA A 47 -6.49 -0.09 -4.01
CA ALA A 47 -7.72 0.31 -3.33
C ALA A 47 -7.40 0.89 -1.94
N VAL A 48 -7.47 2.22 -1.81
CA VAL A 48 -7.05 2.96 -0.60
C VAL A 48 -7.88 2.56 0.62
N LYS A 49 -9.17 2.23 0.43
CA LYS A 49 -10.06 1.71 1.47
C LYS A 49 -9.53 0.48 2.22
N ALA A 50 -8.62 -0.29 1.61
CA ALA A 50 -8.03 -1.46 2.26
C ALA A 50 -7.08 -1.06 3.40
N ASN A 51 -6.27 -0.01 3.21
CA ASN A 51 -5.41 0.55 4.25
C ASN A 51 -4.85 1.93 3.83
N ALA A 52 -5.38 3.00 4.43
CA ALA A 52 -4.94 4.37 4.17
C ALA A 52 -3.74 4.82 5.05
N ASN A 53 -3.04 3.90 5.71
CA ASN A 53 -1.88 4.27 6.53
C ASN A 53 -0.80 4.93 5.66
N PRO A 54 -0.28 6.12 6.03
CA PRO A 54 0.68 6.84 5.21
C PRO A 54 1.92 6.03 4.82
N LYS A 55 2.46 5.21 5.73
CA LYS A 55 3.64 4.38 5.42
C LYS A 55 3.33 3.29 4.40
N VAL A 56 2.15 2.67 4.48
CA VAL A 56 1.69 1.69 3.50
C VAL A 56 1.51 2.36 2.14
N LEU A 57 0.81 3.49 2.09
CA LEU A 57 0.61 4.26 0.86
C LEU A 57 1.93 4.70 0.22
N THR A 58 2.92 5.11 1.02
CA THR A 58 4.27 5.43 0.52
C THR A 58 4.92 4.22 -0.15
N ILE A 59 4.85 3.02 0.47
CA ILE A 59 5.40 1.79 -0.10
C ILE A 59 4.70 1.43 -1.42
N ILE A 60 3.36 1.53 -1.47
CA ILE A 60 2.57 1.29 -2.68
C ILE A 60 3.02 2.22 -3.81
N ARG A 61 3.10 3.52 -3.54
CA ARG A 61 3.54 4.54 -4.50
C ARG A 61 4.96 4.28 -5.00
N GLU A 62 5.89 3.95 -4.11
CA GLU A 62 7.28 3.63 -4.46
C GLU A 62 7.39 2.42 -5.40
N ASN A 63 6.41 1.51 -5.38
CA ASN A 63 6.34 0.38 -6.30
C ASN A 63 5.65 0.72 -7.63
N GLY A 64 5.27 1.98 -7.85
CA GLY A 64 4.76 2.47 -9.13
C GLY A 64 3.27 2.25 -9.37
N LEU A 65 2.50 1.85 -8.35
CA LEU A 65 1.05 1.71 -8.47
C LEU A 65 0.34 3.07 -8.44
N GLY A 66 -0.83 3.13 -9.05
CA GLY A 66 -1.81 4.20 -8.82
C GLY A 66 -2.60 3.99 -7.53
N ALA A 67 -3.54 4.89 -7.25
CA ALA A 67 -4.46 4.76 -6.13
C ALA A 67 -5.91 4.85 -6.61
N ASP A 68 -6.72 3.93 -6.11
CA ASP A 68 -8.14 3.79 -6.35
C ASP A 68 -8.88 4.20 -5.07
N CYS A 69 -9.61 5.31 -5.16
CA CYS A 69 -10.22 6.00 -4.03
C CYS A 69 -11.75 5.95 -4.17
N VAL A 70 -12.46 5.81 -3.05
CA VAL A 70 -13.93 5.84 -2.99
C VAL A 70 -14.46 7.05 -2.22
N SER A 71 -13.59 7.94 -1.75
CA SER A 71 -13.99 9.16 -1.07
C SER A 71 -12.97 10.28 -1.25
N GLY A 72 -13.43 11.52 -1.07
CA GLY A 72 -12.54 12.68 -1.05
C GLY A 72 -11.50 12.63 0.08
N GLY A 73 -11.77 11.90 1.17
CA GLY A 73 -10.80 11.66 2.25
C GLY A 73 -9.62 10.80 1.77
N GLU A 74 -9.90 9.75 1.01
CA GLU A 74 -8.89 8.87 0.43
C GLU A 74 -8.07 9.58 -0.65
N VAL A 75 -8.71 10.40 -1.48
CA VAL A 75 -8.02 11.25 -2.46
C VAL A 75 -7.01 12.17 -1.75
N ARG A 76 -7.41 12.82 -0.65
CA ARG A 76 -6.50 13.64 0.15
C ARG A 76 -5.36 12.83 0.76
N ALA A 77 -5.62 11.63 1.26
CA ALA A 77 -4.60 10.75 1.82
C ALA A 77 -3.58 10.32 0.75
N ALA A 78 -4.04 9.95 -0.45
CA ALA A 78 -3.17 9.57 -1.57
C ALA A 78 -2.32 10.75 -2.06
N ILE A 79 -2.90 11.95 -2.20
CA ILE A 79 -2.15 13.16 -2.53
C ILE A 79 -1.08 13.45 -1.47
N LYS A 80 -1.43 13.36 -0.18
CA LYS A 80 -0.48 13.57 0.93
C LYS A 80 0.65 12.54 0.94
N ALA A 81 0.38 11.30 0.52
CA ALA A 81 1.38 10.26 0.36
C ALA A 81 2.25 10.45 -0.91
N GLY A 82 1.92 11.42 -1.76
CA GLY A 82 2.70 11.82 -2.93
C GLY A 82 2.34 11.09 -4.22
N PHE A 83 1.15 10.50 -4.33
CA PHE A 83 0.66 9.97 -5.61
C PHE A 83 0.44 11.12 -6.61
N LEU A 84 0.82 10.91 -7.86
CA LEU A 84 0.53 11.85 -8.95
C LEU A 84 -0.96 11.84 -9.24
N ARG A 85 -1.54 13.02 -9.47
CA ARG A 85 -2.98 13.17 -9.72
C ARG A 85 -3.47 12.36 -10.92
N ILE A 86 -2.63 12.23 -11.96
CA ILE A 86 -2.93 11.43 -13.16
C ILE A 86 -3.06 9.92 -12.87
N ARG A 87 -2.58 9.47 -11.70
CA ARG A 87 -2.66 8.07 -11.25
C ARG A 87 -3.68 7.86 -10.13
N LEU A 88 -4.61 8.81 -9.95
CA LEU A 88 -5.71 8.72 -8.99
C LEU A 88 -7.00 8.41 -9.75
N PHE A 89 -7.68 7.34 -9.34
CA PHE A 89 -9.03 7.02 -9.78
C PHE A 89 -9.98 7.25 -8.62
N LEU A 90 -11.05 8.03 -8.83
CA LEU A 90 -12.12 8.22 -7.87
C LEU A 90 -13.34 7.46 -8.38
N GLN A 91 -13.80 6.48 -7.61
CA GLN A 91 -15.05 5.76 -7.87
C GLN A 91 -16.22 6.65 -7.42
N GLU A 92 -17.21 6.81 -8.28
CA GLU A 92 -18.51 7.44 -7.95
C GLU A 92 -19.49 6.42 -7.37
#